data_AF-A0A0C1F0H7-F1
#
_entry.id   AF-A0A0C1F0H7-F1
#
_cell.length_a   1.000
_cell.length_b   1.000
_cell.length_c   1.000
_cell.angle_alpha   90.00
_cell.angle_beta   90.00
_cell.angle_gamma   90.00
#
_symmetry.space_group_name_H-M   'P 1'
#
loop_
_entity.id
_entity.type
_entity.pdbx_description
1 polymer ?
#
loop_
_entity_poly.entity_id
_entity_poly.type
_entity_poly.pdbx_seq_one_letter_code
_entity_poly.pdbx_strand_id
1 'polypeptide(L)'
;MILFLNSIASPLVKIYEETLYKMQHDGRTIYLEKMLNEYFEVVGYDHQNHETTKKIYIDDLPEPEKLYIWQDEEEGVSFLEDDDSDLDIFLDNESENVVSYSWIIFIPDTYIFQEDRIRALVDTYRYFGKKYKIETYIL
;
A
#
# COMPACT_ATOMS: atom_id res chain seq x y z
N MET A 1 -20.83 -38.41 -21.53
CA MET A 1 -20.16 -37.59 -22.57
C MET A 1 -20.06 -36.12 -22.16
N ILE A 2 -21.15 -35.47 -21.75
CA ILE A 2 -21.15 -34.06 -21.27
C ILE A 2 -20.25 -33.84 -20.03
N LEU A 3 -20.27 -34.77 -19.07
CA LEU A 3 -19.41 -34.70 -17.86
C LEU A 3 -17.91 -34.69 -18.18
N PHE A 4 -17.49 -35.39 -19.24
CA PHE A 4 -16.08 -35.46 -19.63
C PHE A 4 -15.61 -34.16 -20.28
N LEU A 5 -16.47 -33.55 -21.10
CA LEU A 5 -16.21 -32.25 -21.72
C LEU A 5 -16.09 -31.15 -20.65
N ASN A 6 -16.98 -31.15 -19.65
CA ASN A 6 -16.91 -30.20 -18.53
C ASN A 6 -15.65 -30.38 -17.67
N SER A 7 -15.19 -31.63 -17.50
CA SER A 7 -13.93 -31.92 -16.80
C SER A 7 -12.71 -31.32 -17.51
N ILE A 8 -12.71 -31.29 -18.84
CA ILE A 8 -11.63 -30.69 -19.65
C ILE A 8 -11.78 -29.17 -19.73
N ALA A 9 -13.01 -28.64 -19.80
CA ALA A 9 -13.26 -27.20 -19.91
C ALA A 9 -13.07 -26.45 -18.58
N SER A 10 -13.39 -27.07 -17.44
CA SER A 10 -13.26 -26.47 -16.11
C SER A 10 -11.88 -25.87 -15.80
N PRO A 11 -10.74 -26.57 -16.03
CA PRO A 11 -9.43 -25.97 -15.78
C PRO A 11 -9.14 -24.78 -16.71
N LEU A 12 -9.66 -24.80 -17.94
CA LEU A 12 -9.46 -23.72 -18.90
C LEU A 12 -10.23 -22.45 -18.50
N VAL A 13 -11.48 -22.63 -18.02
CA VAL A 13 -12.29 -21.54 -17.45
C VAL A 13 -11.61 -20.95 -16.22
N LYS A 14 -11.09 -21.80 -15.33
CA LYS A 14 -10.38 -21.35 -14.13
C LYS A 14 -9.14 -20.52 -14.47
N ILE A 15 -8.32 -20.97 -15.43
CA ILE A 15 -7.15 -20.20 -15.89
C ILE A 15 -7.58 -18.87 -16.49
N TYR A 16 -8.65 -18.85 -17.28
CA TYR A 16 -9.19 -17.63 -17.87
C TYR A 16 -9.63 -16.62 -16.79
N GLU A 17 -10.40 -17.07 -15.80
CA GLU A 17 -10.88 -16.24 -14.69
C GLU A 17 -9.71 -15.69 -13.85
N GLU A 18 -8.74 -16.54 -13.49
CA GLU A 18 -7.54 -16.13 -12.76
C GLU A 18 -6.70 -15.10 -13.53
N THR A 19 -6.59 -15.28 -14.85
CA THR A 19 -5.83 -14.36 -15.71
C THR A 19 -6.55 -13.03 -15.85
N LEU A 20 -7.87 -13.06 -16.03
CA LEU A 20 -8.70 -11.86 -16.11
C LEU A 20 -8.61 -11.05 -14.82
N TYR A 21 -8.70 -11.72 -13.67
CA TYR A 21 -8.53 -11.08 -12.36
C TYR A 21 -7.16 -10.38 -12.26
N LYS A 22 -6.07 -11.10 -12.55
CA LYS A 22 -4.71 -10.53 -12.53
C LYS A 22 -4.54 -9.32 -13.44
N MET A 23 -5.23 -9.28 -14.59
CA MET A 23 -5.19 -8.15 -15.52
C MET A 23 -5.99 -6.93 -15.04
N GLN A 24 -6.96 -7.13 -14.14
CA GLN A 24 -7.78 -6.05 -13.59
C GLN A 24 -7.12 -5.33 -12.42
N HIS A 25 -6.17 -5.98 -11.73
CA HIS A 25 -5.40 -5.37 -10.65
C HIS A 25 -4.10 -4.76 -11.20
N ASP A 26 -3.95 -3.45 -11.03
CA ASP A 26 -2.71 -2.74 -11.32
C ASP A 26 -2.04 -2.27 -10.02
N GLY A 27 -0.89 -1.60 -10.14
CA GLY A 27 -0.13 -1.11 -8.99
C GLY A 27 -0.76 0.09 -8.27
N ARG A 28 -1.97 0.54 -8.63
CA ARG A 28 -2.64 1.63 -7.90
C ARG A 28 -3.14 1.14 -6.55
N THR A 29 -3.10 2.04 -5.57
CA THR A 29 -3.50 1.82 -4.19
C THR A 29 -4.88 1.16 -4.06
N ILE A 30 -5.88 1.70 -4.76
CA ILE A 30 -7.25 1.18 -4.71
C ILE A 30 -7.36 -0.30 -5.11
N TYR A 31 -6.60 -0.76 -6.10
CA TYR A 31 -6.67 -2.16 -6.55
C TYR A 31 -5.91 -3.10 -5.64
N LEU A 32 -4.83 -2.62 -4.99
CA LEU A 32 -4.15 -3.34 -3.93
C LEU A 32 -5.05 -3.50 -2.70
N GLU A 33 -5.74 -2.44 -2.28
CA GLU A 33 -6.72 -2.50 -1.20
C GLU A 33 -7.84 -3.50 -1.54
N LYS A 34 -8.42 -3.42 -2.75
CA LYS A 34 -9.46 -4.36 -3.19
C LYS A 34 -9.00 -5.81 -3.12
N MET A 35 -7.83 -6.09 -3.71
CA MET A 35 -7.25 -7.43 -3.73
C MET A 35 -7.00 -7.95 -2.30
N LEU A 36 -6.50 -7.11 -1.39
CA LEU A 36 -6.27 -7.51 0.00
C LEU A 36 -7.59 -7.79 0.73
N ASN A 37 -8.61 -6.94 0.60
CA ASN A 37 -9.91 -7.17 1.25
C ASN A 37 -10.59 -8.45 0.72
N GLU A 38 -10.42 -8.76 -0.56
CA GLU A 38 -10.92 -10.01 -1.17
C GLU A 38 -10.13 -11.23 -0.69
N TYR A 39 -8.80 -11.14 -0.64
CA TYR A 39 -7.92 -12.22 -0.18
C TYR A 39 -8.20 -12.64 1.27
N PHE A 40 -8.50 -11.67 2.14
CA PHE A 40 -8.84 -11.92 3.54
C PHE A 40 -10.32 -12.25 3.76
N GLU A 41 -11.12 -12.30 2.70
CA GLU A 41 -12.57 -12.54 2.76
C GLU A 41 -13.25 -11.64 3.80
N VAL A 42 -12.96 -10.34 3.73
CA VAL A 42 -13.37 -9.40 4.76
C VAL A 42 -14.90 -9.39 4.92
N VAL A 43 -15.37 -9.63 6.15
CA VAL A 43 -16.81 -9.73 6.43
C VAL A 43 -17.49 -8.39 6.17
N GLY A 44 -18.42 -8.37 5.21
CA GLY A 44 -19.16 -7.18 4.80
C GLY A 44 -18.49 -6.37 3.68
N TYR A 45 -17.40 -6.84 3.11
CA TYR A 45 -16.72 -6.19 1.99
C TYR A 45 -17.51 -6.33 0.68
N ASP A 46 -17.65 -5.22 -0.04
CA ASP A 46 -18.27 -5.15 -1.36
C ASP A 46 -17.34 -4.40 -2.34
N HIS A 47 -16.92 -5.09 -3.40
CA HIS A 47 -16.04 -4.54 -4.42
C HIS A 47 -16.63 -3.33 -5.17
N GLN A 48 -17.97 -3.20 -5.22
CA GLN A 48 -18.65 -2.06 -5.82
C GLN A 48 -18.67 -0.85 -4.87
N ASN A 49 -18.68 -1.09 -3.56
CA ASN A 49 -18.72 -0.10 -2.50
C ASN A 49 -17.43 -0.13 -1.67
N HIS A 50 -16.29 -0.07 -2.36
CA HIS A 50 -14.97 -0.28 -1.75
C HIS A 50 -14.67 0.73 -0.62
N GLU A 51 -14.87 2.03 -0.84
CA GLU A 51 -14.51 3.07 0.13
C GLU A 51 -15.26 2.96 1.46
N THR A 52 -16.48 2.44 1.45
CA THR A 52 -17.31 2.33 2.67
C THR A 52 -17.18 1.00 3.37
N THR A 53 -16.75 -0.05 2.66
CA THR A 53 -16.71 -1.42 3.18
C THR A 53 -15.30 -1.97 3.41
N LYS A 54 -14.26 -1.27 2.95
CA LYS A 54 -12.87 -1.67 3.18
C LYS A 54 -12.53 -1.66 4.66
N LYS A 55 -11.86 -2.71 5.11
CA LYS A 55 -11.21 -2.77 6.44
C LYS A 55 -9.71 -2.83 6.31
N ILE A 56 -9.20 -3.36 5.21
CA ILE A 56 -7.79 -3.26 4.87
C ILE A 56 -7.61 -2.06 3.96
N TYR A 57 -6.78 -1.11 4.38
CA TYR A 57 -6.54 0.12 3.64
C TYR A 57 -5.06 0.48 3.66
N ILE A 58 -4.67 1.33 2.74
CA ILE A 58 -3.31 1.85 2.59
C ILE A 58 -3.37 3.33 2.89
N ASP A 59 -2.43 3.79 3.72
CA ASP A 59 -2.26 5.21 4.00
C ASP A 59 -0.81 5.64 3.75
N ASP A 60 -0.64 6.94 3.58
CA ASP A 60 0.67 7.55 3.43
C ASP A 60 1.41 7.56 4.78
N LEU A 61 2.73 7.48 4.72
CA LEU A 61 3.55 7.58 5.93
C LEU A 61 3.52 9.03 6.42
N PRO A 62 3.20 9.32 7.70
CA PRO A 62 3.31 10.66 8.21
C PRO A 62 4.77 11.12 8.14
N GLU A 63 5.02 12.29 7.55
CA GLU A 63 6.35 12.87 7.52
C GLU A 63 6.81 13.15 8.96
N PRO A 64 8.01 12.71 9.38
CA PRO A 64 8.51 13.01 10.71
C PRO A 64 8.70 14.52 10.86
N GLU A 65 8.31 15.07 12.01
CA GLU A 65 8.62 16.47 12.35
C GLU A 65 10.13 16.68 12.31
N LYS A 66 10.57 17.56 11.40
CA LYS A 66 11.99 17.88 11.21
C LYS A 66 12.43 18.84 12.33
N LEU A 67 13.14 18.33 13.34
CA LEU A 67 13.78 19.17 14.36
C LEU A 67 15.18 19.57 13.90
N TYR A 68 15.36 20.85 13.57
CA TYR A 68 16.69 21.39 13.27
C TYR A 68 17.45 21.67 14.59
N ILE A 69 18.63 21.08 14.73
CA ILE A 69 19.53 21.33 15.87
C ILE A 69 20.68 22.19 15.36
N TRP A 70 20.77 23.43 15.84
CA TRP A 70 21.88 24.35 15.57
C TRP A 70 22.85 24.44 16.76
N GLN A 71 24.09 24.86 16.49
CA GLN A 71 25.06 25.22 17.53
C GLN A 71 25.08 26.74 17.72
N ASP A 72 25.30 27.22 18.95
CA ASP A 72 25.30 28.66 19.28
C ASP A 72 26.35 29.49 18.49
N GLU A 73 27.34 28.83 17.86
CA GLU A 73 28.39 29.43 17.05
C GLU A 73 28.02 29.57 15.56
N GLU A 74 26.90 28.98 15.12
CA GLU A 74 26.38 29.09 13.75
C GLU A 74 25.51 30.36 13.62
N GLU A 75 25.74 31.18 12.58
CA GLU A 75 24.84 32.29 12.26
C GLU A 75 23.44 31.71 12.05
N GLY A 76 22.44 32.27 12.75
CA GLY A 76 21.10 31.70 12.81
C GLY A 76 20.50 31.40 11.44
N VAL A 77 19.56 30.45 11.40
CA VAL A 77 19.00 29.90 10.16
C VAL A 77 18.51 31.02 9.22
N SER A 78 19.16 31.15 8.06
CA SER A 78 18.66 31.97 6.96
C SER A 78 17.68 31.11 6.16
N PHE A 79 16.38 31.32 6.39
CA PHE A 79 15.34 30.71 5.58
C PHE A 79 15.35 31.39 4.19
N LEU A 80 15.16 30.59 3.13
CA LEU A 80 14.76 31.14 1.85
C LEU A 80 13.26 31.44 1.96
N GLU A 81 12.92 32.65 2.39
CA GLU A 81 11.55 33.14 2.35
C GLU A 81 11.14 33.25 0.86
N ASP A 82 10.15 32.45 0.45
CA ASP A 82 9.41 32.71 -0.77
C ASP A 82 8.28 33.68 -0.37
N ASP A 83 8.34 34.93 -0.87
CA ASP A 83 7.45 36.03 -0.45
C ASP A 83 5.94 35.70 -0.58
N ASP A 84 5.59 34.62 -1.29
CA ASP A 84 4.22 34.18 -1.60
C ASP A 84 3.76 32.89 -0.87
N SER A 85 4.59 32.27 -0.01
CA SER A 85 4.28 30.98 0.63
C SER A 85 4.73 30.92 2.09
N ASP A 86 3.78 30.72 3.03
CA ASP A 86 4.03 30.47 4.47
C ASP A 86 4.77 29.13 4.76
N LEU A 87 5.39 28.50 3.76
CA LEU A 87 6.07 27.21 3.86
C LEU A 87 7.58 27.39 3.68
N ASP A 88 8.32 27.14 4.76
CA ASP A 88 9.78 27.10 4.73
C ASP A 88 10.29 25.97 3.82
N ILE A 89 11.21 26.31 2.91
CA ILE A 89 11.82 25.34 1.99
C ILE A 89 13.05 24.72 2.65
N PHE A 90 13.02 23.40 2.84
CA PHE A 90 14.13 22.63 3.42
C PHE A 90 14.93 21.91 2.32
N LEU A 91 16.26 21.94 2.40
CA LEU A 91 17.14 21.08 1.61
C LEU A 91 17.15 19.68 2.23
N ASP A 92 16.53 18.71 1.54
CA ASP A 92 16.54 17.31 1.95
C ASP A 92 17.70 16.57 1.28
N ASN A 93 18.57 15.94 2.07
CA ASN A 93 19.59 15.03 1.54
C ASN A 93 19.00 13.62 1.52
N GLU A 94 18.48 13.22 0.35
CA GLU A 94 17.85 11.91 0.15
C GLU A 94 18.74 10.71 0.57
N SER A 95 20.06 10.90 0.72
CA SER A 95 20.98 9.83 1.15
C SER A 95 20.95 9.51 2.65
N GLU A 96 20.44 10.39 3.50
CA GLU A 96 20.36 10.15 4.96
C GLU A 96 19.08 9.40 5.37
N ASN A 97 18.08 9.34 4.48
CA ASN A 97 16.78 8.73 4.74
C ASN A 97 16.80 7.21 4.46
N VAL A 98 17.54 6.46 5.29
CA VAL A 98 17.92 5.05 5.03
C VAL A 98 16.71 4.08 5.00
N VAL A 99 15.54 4.44 5.54
CA VAL A 99 14.33 3.59 5.44
C VAL A 99 13.06 4.43 5.30
N SER A 100 12.96 5.23 4.25
CA SER A 100 11.70 5.88 3.88
C SER A 100 10.76 4.83 3.25
N TYR A 101 9.93 4.19 4.09
CA TYR A 101 8.74 3.50 3.59
C TYR A 101 7.86 4.53 2.89
N SER A 102 7.29 4.17 1.74
CA SER A 102 6.45 5.08 0.97
C SER A 102 5.00 5.10 1.46
N TRP A 103 4.53 4.03 2.10
CA TRP A 103 3.14 3.86 2.55
C TRP A 103 3.04 2.72 3.57
N ILE A 104 1.94 2.71 4.33
CA ILE A 104 1.60 1.68 5.32
C ILE A 104 0.34 0.93 4.87
N ILE A 105 0.36 -0.40 5.00
CA ILE A 105 -0.83 -1.26 4.90
C ILE A 105 -1.39 -1.48 6.30
N PHE A 106 -2.62 -1.07 6.52
CA PHE A 106 -3.35 -1.31 7.75
C PHE A 106 -4.22 -2.56 7.61
N ILE A 107 -3.94 -3.57 8.44
CA ILE A 107 -4.69 -4.82 8.48
C ILE A 107 -5.31 -4.99 9.87
N PRO A 108 -6.58 -5.41 9.99
CA PRO A 108 -7.15 -5.69 11.29
C PRO A 108 -6.50 -6.91 11.95
N ASP A 109 -6.29 -6.86 13.26
CA ASP A 109 -5.70 -7.95 14.07
C ASP A 109 -6.55 -9.24 14.12
N THR A 110 -7.82 -9.15 13.72
CA THR A 110 -8.76 -10.28 13.64
C THR A 110 -8.38 -11.31 12.57
N TYR A 111 -7.53 -10.96 11.60
CA TYR A 111 -7.09 -11.86 10.54
C TYR A 111 -5.73 -12.49 10.83
N ILE A 112 -5.57 -13.77 10.47
CA ILE A 112 -4.31 -14.49 10.65
C ILE A 112 -3.25 -13.88 9.72
N PHE A 113 -2.27 -13.21 10.32
CA PHE A 113 -1.20 -12.55 9.60
C PHE A 113 -0.10 -13.55 9.20
N GLN A 114 -0.09 -13.94 7.91
CA GLN A 114 1.03 -14.66 7.28
C GLN A 114 1.87 -13.68 6.46
N GLU A 115 2.84 -13.04 7.11
CA GLU A 115 3.63 -11.95 6.54
C GLU A 115 4.23 -12.29 5.17
N ASP A 116 4.89 -13.44 5.04
CA ASP A 116 5.56 -13.86 3.80
C ASP A 116 4.59 -13.94 2.62
N ARG A 117 3.37 -14.43 2.84
CA ARG A 117 2.36 -14.56 1.79
C ARG A 117 1.81 -13.21 1.38
N ILE A 118 1.52 -12.36 2.36
CA ILE A 118 0.98 -11.01 2.11
C ILE A 118 2.02 -10.19 1.35
N ARG A 119 3.30 -10.28 1.75
CA ARG A 119 4.40 -9.62 1.04
C ARG A 119 4.52 -10.10 -0.40
N ALA A 120 4.53 -11.41 -0.63
CA ALA A 120 4.58 -11.96 -1.98
C ALA A 120 3.39 -11.51 -2.85
N LEU A 121 2.20 -11.41 -2.25
CA LEU A 121 0.99 -10.97 -2.92
C LEU A 121 1.06 -9.48 -3.31
N VAL A 122 1.48 -8.62 -2.38
CA VAL A 122 1.67 -7.19 -2.63
C VAL A 122 2.77 -6.95 -3.67
N ASP A 123 3.90 -7.65 -3.55
CA ASP A 123 5.05 -7.53 -4.47
C ASP A 123 4.73 -7.97 -5.91
N THR A 124 3.68 -8.78 -6.09
CA THR A 124 3.21 -9.19 -7.44
C THR A 124 2.61 -8.02 -8.22
N TYR A 125 1.94 -7.08 -7.54
CA TYR A 125 1.20 -5.99 -8.19
C TYR A 125 1.80 -4.61 -7.97
N ARG A 126 2.60 -4.41 -6.92
CA ARG A 126 3.19 -3.12 -6.58
C ARG A 126 4.16 -2.62 -7.66
N TYR A 127 4.20 -1.30 -7.84
CA TYR A 127 5.28 -0.65 -8.59
C TYR A 127 6.66 -0.99 -8.02
N PHE A 128 7.61 -1.18 -8.93
CA PHE A 128 9.00 -1.51 -8.60
C PHE A 128 9.65 -0.37 -7.80
N GLY A 129 10.46 -0.70 -6.79
CA GLY A 129 11.26 0.27 -6.02
C GLY A 129 10.55 1.02 -4.89
N LYS A 130 9.22 1.01 -4.81
CA LYS A 130 8.52 1.52 -3.61
C LYS A 130 8.82 0.63 -2.41
N LYS A 131 8.70 1.11 -1.17
CA LYS A 131 8.78 0.28 0.04
C LYS A 131 7.50 0.47 0.83
N TYR A 132 7.04 -0.57 1.53
CA TYR A 132 5.85 -0.49 2.38
C TYR A 132 6.12 -1.15 3.72
N LYS A 133 5.40 -0.67 4.74
CA LYS A 133 5.31 -1.29 6.05
C LYS A 133 3.91 -1.89 6.19
N ILE A 134 3.80 -3.00 6.89
CA ILE A 134 2.50 -3.57 7.26
C ILE A 134 2.31 -3.36 8.75
N GLU A 135 1.18 -2.77 9.13
CA GLU A 135 0.79 -2.53 10.52
C GLU A 135 -0.56 -3.16 10.79
N THR A 136 -0.70 -3.68 12.01
CA THR A 136 -1.98 -4.22 12.49
C THR A 136 -2.64 -3.22 13.41
N TYR A 137 -3.95 -3.05 13.25
CA TYR A 137 -4.75 -2.20 14.14
C TYR A 137 -5.85 -3.02 14.81
N ILE A 138 -6.25 -2.59 16.00
CA ILE A 138 -7.33 -3.20 16.78
C ILE A 138 -8.66 -2.62 16.28
N LEU A 139 -9.60 -3.51 15.93
CA LEU A 139 -10.93 -3.17 15.45
C LEU A 139 -11.88 -2.78 16.60
#